data_AF-A0A1I8N0B9-F1
#
_entry.id   AF-A0A1I8N0B9-F1
#
_cell.length_a   1.000
_cell.length_b   1.000
_cell.length_c   1.000
_cell.angle_alpha   90.00
_cell.angle_beta   90.00
_cell.angle_gamma   90.00
#
_symmetry.space_group_name_H-M   'P 1'
#
loop_
_entity.id
_entity.type
_entity.pdbx_description
1 polymer ?
#
loop_
_entity_poly.entity_id
_entity_poly.type
_entity_poly.pdbx_seq_one_letter_code
_entity_poly.pdbx_strand_id
1 'polypeptide(L)'
;MWHLKGNIKVCPILWLIFNIFNHISMEEITSLPLTHIQIQQCPTANANLTQSLNELNENFRHLMTSHLEFLEKLQILEERQLKAEQQQLQQQNKLLQKLQQIENLTKISETVILRRQDGSVDFDRTWQEFKQGFGDASGEFFIGLDNIHKLTNSGPCELLIVLEAWDNERRYAKYNNFVVGSEREYYKLHSLGQYSGTAGDDFSYNVGQKFTTRDLDNDLLPNANCAVRYRGAWWHTACYKCNLNGPYKKGRVPDIELGQIVQWHAFRGNQTSLKFAEMTVRLK
;
A
#
# COMPACT_ATOMS: atom_id res chain seq x y z
N MET A 1 -65.66 11.67 -49.66
CA MET A 1 -66.13 13.06 -49.38
C MET A 1 -65.16 13.60 -48.35
N TRP A 2 -64.25 14.52 -48.66
CA TRP A 2 -64.45 15.88 -49.14
C TRP A 2 -63.68 16.19 -50.43
N HIS A 3 -64.26 17.02 -51.29
CA HIS A 3 -63.66 17.54 -52.52
C HIS A 3 -62.80 18.78 -52.23
N LEU A 4 -61.61 18.85 -52.81
CA LEU A 4 -60.94 20.11 -53.16
C LEU A 4 -60.43 19.99 -54.60
N LYS A 5 -61.12 20.72 -55.50
CA LYS A 5 -60.64 21.11 -56.82
C LYS A 5 -59.48 22.08 -56.64
N GLY A 6 -58.36 21.89 -57.33
CA GLY A 6 -57.30 22.89 -57.43
C GLY A 6 -55.96 22.30 -57.83
N ASN A 7 -55.61 22.43 -59.11
CA ASN A 7 -54.27 22.19 -59.60
C ASN A 7 -53.28 23.16 -58.93
N ILE A 8 -52.57 22.71 -57.89
CA ILE A 8 -51.34 23.37 -57.45
C ILE A 8 -50.19 22.48 -57.89
N LYS A 9 -49.55 22.85 -59.00
CA LYS A 9 -48.29 22.26 -59.43
C LYS A 9 -47.18 22.79 -58.50
N VAL A 10 -46.81 21.99 -57.50
CA VAL A 10 -45.59 22.27 -56.74
C VAL A 10 -44.40 21.77 -57.57
N CYS A 11 -43.43 22.64 -57.82
CA CYS A 11 -42.23 22.31 -58.56
C CYS A 11 -41.42 21.23 -57.80
N PRO A 12 -41.00 20.12 -58.44
CA PRO A 12 -40.22 19.05 -57.79
C PRO A 12 -38.93 19.55 -57.12
N ILE A 13 -38.37 20.66 -57.62
CA ILE A 13 -37.19 21.33 -57.06
C ILE A 13 -37.47 21.87 -55.64
N LEU A 14 -38.67 22.41 -55.38
CA LEU A 14 -39.06 22.89 -54.05
C LEU A 14 -39.28 21.74 -53.05
N TRP A 15 -39.70 20.56 -53.53
CA TRP A 15 -39.85 19.36 -52.69
C TRP A 15 -38.50 18.71 -52.35
N LEU A 16 -37.55 18.72 -53.29
CA LEU A 16 -36.17 18.29 -53.06
C LEU A 16 -35.43 19.23 -52.10
N ILE A 17 -35.59 20.55 -52.24
CA ILE A 17 -35.02 21.53 -51.31
C ILE A 17 -35.63 21.36 -49.90
N PHE A 18 -36.93 21.06 -49.80
CA PHE A 18 -37.60 20.82 -48.51
C PHE A 18 -37.10 19.57 -47.78
N ASN A 19 -36.71 18.52 -48.53
CA ASN A 19 -36.18 17.27 -47.97
C ASN A 19 -34.66 17.32 -47.68
N ILE A 20 -33.88 18.11 -48.42
CA ILE A 20 -32.44 18.29 -48.15
C ILE A 20 -32.21 19.09 -46.86
N PHE A 21 -33.12 20.01 -46.50
CA PHE A 21 -32.96 20.88 -45.34
C PHE A 21 -33.57 20.37 -44.02
N ASN A 22 -34.40 19.31 -44.04
CA ASN A 22 -35.03 18.79 -42.81
C ASN A 22 -34.57 17.36 -42.50
N HIS A 23 -33.60 17.27 -41.57
CA HIS A 23 -33.26 16.14 -40.71
C HIS A 23 -33.78 14.75 -41.12
N ILE A 24 -33.00 14.01 -41.91
CA ILE A 24 -33.12 12.55 -42.02
C ILE A 24 -31.94 11.92 -41.29
N SER A 25 -32.24 11.05 -40.32
CA SER A 25 -31.25 10.29 -39.58
C SER A 25 -30.58 9.23 -40.47
N MET A 26 -29.28 8.97 -40.25
CA MET A 26 -28.44 8.07 -41.04
C MET A 26 -28.93 6.61 -41.16
N GLU A 27 -29.96 6.20 -40.41
CA GLU A 27 -30.46 4.82 -40.42
C GLU A 27 -31.45 4.51 -41.57
N GLU A 28 -32.10 5.51 -42.18
CA GLU A 28 -33.12 5.26 -43.22
C GLU A 28 -32.55 5.10 -44.64
N ILE A 29 -31.27 5.39 -44.86
CA ILE A 29 -30.66 5.39 -46.22
C ILE A 29 -30.21 3.98 -46.65
N THR A 30 -30.01 3.04 -45.73
CA THR A 30 -29.47 1.71 -46.04
C THR A 30 -30.51 0.69 -46.54
N SER A 31 -31.81 1.01 -46.51
CA SER A 31 -32.89 0.05 -46.84
C SER A 31 -33.63 0.33 -48.15
N LEU A 32 -33.25 1.35 -48.92
CA LEU A 32 -33.91 1.65 -50.19
C LEU A 32 -33.18 0.95 -51.35
N PRO A 33 -33.84 0.03 -52.09
CA PRO A 33 -33.26 -0.53 -53.29
C PRO A 33 -33.16 0.59 -54.33
N LEU A 34 -31.92 0.91 -54.74
CA LEU A 34 -31.58 1.92 -55.76
C LEU A 34 -32.08 1.58 -57.18
N THR A 35 -33.08 0.70 -57.33
CA THR A 35 -33.49 0.22 -58.64
C THR A 35 -34.61 1.00 -59.30
N HIS A 36 -35.39 1.87 -58.64
CA HIS A 36 -36.53 2.54 -59.30
C HIS A 36 -36.73 4.02 -58.89
N ILE A 37 -35.76 4.89 -59.21
CA ILE A 37 -36.03 6.34 -59.30
C ILE A 37 -35.80 6.77 -60.74
N GLN A 38 -36.86 6.77 -61.55
CA GLN A 38 -36.86 7.44 -62.84
C GLN A 38 -37.28 8.90 -62.65
N ILE A 39 -36.33 9.82 -62.82
CA ILE A 39 -36.62 11.25 -62.91
C ILE A 39 -37.17 11.51 -64.32
N GLN A 40 -38.47 11.76 -64.42
CA GLN A 40 -39.13 12.13 -65.67
C GLN A 40 -38.68 13.56 -66.07
N GLN A 41 -38.00 13.70 -67.21
CA GLN A 41 -37.50 14.98 -67.72
C GLN A 41 -38.66 15.94 -68.05
N CYS A 42 -38.53 17.21 -67.63
CA CYS A 42 -39.46 18.28 -67.97
C CYS A 42 -39.08 18.89 -69.35
N PRO A 43 -40.01 19.10 -70.31
CA PRO A 43 -39.65 19.32 -71.73
C PRO A 43 -39.06 20.68 -72.11
N THR A 44 -38.79 21.59 -71.17
CA THR A 44 -38.10 22.86 -71.45
C THR A 44 -37.18 23.24 -70.30
N ALA A 45 -36.28 22.33 -69.93
CA ALA A 45 -35.10 22.69 -69.14
C ALA A 45 -33.97 23.10 -70.12
N ASN A 46 -33.44 24.31 -69.94
CA ASN A 46 -32.25 24.79 -70.65
C ASN A 46 -31.10 23.79 -70.44
N ALA A 47 -30.46 23.32 -71.51
CA ALA A 47 -29.40 22.29 -71.45
C ALA A 47 -28.28 22.68 -70.46
N ASN A 48 -27.96 23.97 -70.38
CA ASN A 48 -26.98 24.52 -69.44
C ASN A 48 -27.39 24.30 -67.97
N LEU A 49 -28.68 24.43 -67.66
CA LEU A 49 -29.21 24.23 -66.30
C LEU A 49 -29.15 22.75 -65.88
N THR A 50 -29.41 21.84 -66.82
CA THR A 50 -29.33 20.39 -66.60
C THR A 50 -27.89 19.97 -66.33
N GLN A 51 -26.93 20.54 -67.06
CA GLN A 51 -25.50 20.31 -66.84
C GLN A 51 -25.05 20.81 -65.46
N SER A 52 -25.37 22.06 -65.09
CA SER A 52 -25.00 22.60 -63.77
C SER A 52 -25.61 21.82 -62.60
N LEU A 53 -26.84 21.30 -62.77
CA LEU A 53 -27.49 20.47 -61.75
C LEU A 53 -26.77 19.12 -61.58
N ASN A 54 -26.29 18.53 -62.67
CA ASN A 54 -25.50 17.30 -62.63
C ASN A 54 -24.14 17.52 -61.97
N GLU A 55 -23.45 18.62 -62.31
CA GLU A 55 -22.18 18.99 -61.67
C GLU A 55 -22.35 19.21 -60.16
N LEU A 56 -23.41 19.88 -59.73
CA LEU A 56 -23.72 20.07 -58.31
C LEU A 56 -24.01 18.74 -57.60
N ASN A 57 -24.71 17.82 -58.27
CA ASN A 57 -25.04 16.50 -57.72
C ASN A 57 -23.78 15.63 -57.57
N GLU A 58 -22.86 15.68 -58.54
CA GLU A 58 -21.56 15.01 -58.44
C GLU A 58 -20.69 15.62 -57.32
N ASN A 59 -20.67 16.95 -57.18
CA ASN A 59 -19.96 17.59 -56.08
C ASN A 59 -20.53 17.19 -54.71
N PHE A 60 -21.86 17.10 -54.59
CA PHE A 60 -22.51 16.65 -53.35
C PHE A 60 -22.21 15.18 -53.04
N ARG A 61 -22.24 14.31 -54.05
CA ARG A 61 -21.82 12.90 -53.90
C ARG A 61 -20.38 12.78 -53.44
N HIS A 62 -19.47 13.53 -54.06
CA HIS A 62 -18.06 13.54 -53.64
C HIS A 62 -17.91 14.04 -52.20
N LEU A 63 -18.61 15.11 -51.82
CA LEU A 63 -18.57 15.64 -50.46
C LEU A 63 -19.08 14.61 -49.44
N MET A 64 -20.18 13.93 -49.75
CA MET A 64 -20.75 12.89 -48.90
C MET A 64 -19.82 11.69 -48.76
N THR A 65 -19.21 11.21 -49.85
CA THR A 65 -18.21 10.14 -49.80
C THR A 65 -16.99 10.54 -48.97
N SER A 66 -16.45 11.74 -49.16
CA SER A 66 -15.32 12.25 -48.36
C SER A 66 -15.67 12.37 -46.87
N HIS A 67 -16.91 12.76 -46.54
CA HIS A 67 -17.36 12.81 -45.16
C HIS A 67 -17.48 11.42 -44.53
N LEU A 68 -18.04 10.43 -45.24
CA LEU A 68 -18.12 9.05 -44.78
C LEU A 68 -16.74 8.44 -44.54
N GLU A 69 -15.79 8.66 -45.45
CA GLU A 69 -14.39 8.24 -45.26
C GLU A 69 -13.73 8.90 -44.04
N PHE A 70 -14.07 10.17 -43.77
CA PHE A 70 -13.57 10.87 -42.59
C PHE A 70 -14.14 10.27 -41.30
N LEU A 71 -15.44 9.96 -41.27
CA LEU A 71 -16.09 9.32 -40.12
C LEU A 71 -15.51 7.92 -39.85
N GLU A 72 -15.27 7.12 -40.90
CA GLU A 72 -14.64 5.81 -40.75
C GLU A 72 -13.23 5.91 -40.16
N LYS A 73 -12.43 6.89 -40.64
CA LYS A 73 -11.10 7.16 -40.08
C LYS A 73 -11.17 7.60 -38.61
N LEU A 74 -12.15 8.43 -38.24
CA LEU A 74 -12.37 8.84 -36.85
C LEU A 74 -12.70 7.65 -35.96
N GLN A 75 -13.63 6.77 -36.38
CA GLN A 75 -13.98 5.57 -35.63
C GLN A 75 -12.76 4.66 -35.43
N ILE A 76 -11.95 4.46 -36.48
CA ILE A 76 -10.72 3.67 -36.39
C ILE A 76 -9.71 4.31 -35.42
N LEU A 77 -9.61 5.64 -35.39
CA LEU A 77 -8.72 6.35 -34.46
C LEU A 77 -9.17 6.18 -33.01
N GLU A 78 -10.48 6.29 -32.73
CA GLU A 78 -11.03 6.07 -31.39
C GLU A 78 -10.81 4.64 -30.92
N GLU A 79 -11.04 3.64 -31.77
CA GLU A 79 -10.79 2.24 -31.44
C GLU A 79 -9.30 1.97 -31.17
N ARG A 80 -8.40 2.63 -31.90
CA ARG A 80 -6.95 2.54 -31.67
C ARG A 80 -6.58 3.16 -30.33
N GLN A 81 -7.15 4.32 -29.99
CA GLN A 81 -6.91 4.98 -28.72
C GLN A 81 -7.42 4.12 -27.56
N LEU A 82 -8.65 3.61 -27.65
CA LEU A 82 -9.23 2.74 -26.64
C LEU A 82 -8.38 1.46 -26.43
N LYS A 83 -7.89 0.85 -27.52
CA LYS A 83 -6.97 -0.30 -27.43
C LYS A 83 -5.65 0.06 -26.74
N ALA A 84 -5.08 1.23 -27.03
CA ALA A 84 -3.85 1.69 -26.39
C ALA A 84 -4.06 1.94 -24.88
N GLU A 85 -5.17 2.57 -24.50
CA GLU A 85 -5.52 2.81 -23.10
C GLU A 85 -5.79 1.49 -22.34
N GLN A 86 -6.48 0.54 -22.96
CA GLN A 86 -6.68 -0.79 -22.40
C GLN A 86 -5.36 -1.54 -22.19
N GLN A 87 -4.44 -1.48 -23.15
CA GLN A 87 -3.10 -2.06 -22.99
C GLN A 87 -2.33 -1.40 -21.86
N GLN A 88 -2.39 -0.07 -21.76
CA GLN A 88 -1.75 0.68 -20.68
C GLN A 88 -2.33 0.30 -19.31
N LEU A 89 -3.65 0.18 -19.20
CA LEU A 89 -4.33 -0.22 -17.97
C LEU A 89 -3.98 -1.68 -17.59
N GLN A 90 -3.92 -2.59 -18.56
CA GLN A 90 -3.46 -3.96 -18.32
C GLN A 90 -2.03 -3.98 -17.79
N GLN A 91 -1.14 -3.14 -18.33
CA GLN A 91 0.24 -3.03 -17.88
C GLN A 91 0.33 -2.43 -16.46
N GLN A 92 -0.48 -1.42 -16.15
CA GLN A 92 -0.58 -0.85 -14.80
C GLN A 92 -1.09 -1.87 -13.78
N ASN A 93 -2.13 -2.63 -14.10
CA ASN A 93 -2.65 -3.67 -13.21
C ASN A 93 -1.62 -4.77 -12.93
N LYS A 94 -0.85 -5.16 -13.95
CA LYS A 94 0.26 -6.12 -13.79
C LYS A 94 1.37 -5.56 -12.88
N LEU A 95 1.66 -4.26 -12.97
CA LEU A 95 2.60 -3.60 -12.07
C LEU A 95 2.06 -3.56 -10.64
N LEU A 96 0.78 -3.23 -10.46
CA LEU A 96 0.14 -3.18 -9.13
C LEU A 96 0.18 -4.55 -8.44
N GLN A 97 -0.10 -5.63 -9.17
CA GLN A 97 0.00 -7.00 -8.64
C GLN A 97 1.43 -7.32 -8.18
N LYS A 98 2.45 -6.92 -8.96
CA LYS A 98 3.84 -7.08 -8.57
C LYS A 98 4.18 -6.28 -7.31
N LEU A 99 3.67 -5.04 -7.19
CA LEU A 99 3.89 -4.21 -6.01
C LEU A 99 3.28 -4.85 -4.76
N GLN A 100 2.06 -5.36 -4.85
CA GLN A 100 1.41 -6.10 -3.75
C GLN A 100 2.20 -7.35 -3.35
N GLN A 101 2.75 -8.07 -4.32
CA GLN A 101 3.59 -9.24 -4.04
C GLN A 101 4.89 -8.84 -3.33
N ILE A 102 5.53 -7.75 -3.75
CA ILE A 102 6.74 -7.21 -3.10
C ILE A 102 6.41 -6.80 -1.66
N GLU A 103 5.32 -6.07 -1.45
CA GLU A 103 4.88 -5.64 -0.12
C GLU A 103 4.67 -6.83 0.82
N ASN A 104 4.03 -7.88 0.33
CA ASN A 104 3.84 -9.13 1.08
C ASN A 104 5.17 -9.81 1.41
N LEU A 105 6.14 -9.83 0.47
CA LEU A 105 7.47 -10.40 0.72
C LEU A 105 8.25 -9.59 1.77
N THR A 106 8.19 -8.26 1.71
CA THR A 106 8.80 -7.40 2.74
C THR A 106 8.15 -7.57 4.11
N LYS A 107 6.82 -7.74 4.15
CA LYS A 107 6.07 -8.01 5.38
C LYS A 107 6.36 -9.39 5.97
N ILE A 108 6.73 -10.37 5.13
CA ILE A 108 7.22 -11.68 5.58
C ILE A 108 8.64 -11.57 6.14
N SER A 109 9.45 -10.64 5.62
CA SER A 109 10.84 -10.48 6.05
C SER A 109 11.03 -9.75 7.37
N GLU A 110 10.08 -8.93 7.82
CA GLU A 110 10.18 -8.13 9.05
C GLU A 110 9.06 -8.46 10.04
N THR A 111 9.42 -8.78 11.28
CA THR A 111 8.47 -9.12 12.35
C THR A 111 8.76 -8.29 13.59
N VAL A 112 7.80 -7.46 14.01
CA VAL A 112 7.88 -6.73 15.29
C VAL A 112 7.67 -7.72 16.43
N ILE A 113 8.60 -7.73 17.38
CA ILE A 113 8.60 -8.67 18.52
C ILE A 113 8.28 -8.00 19.86
N LEU A 114 8.41 -6.67 19.93
CA LEU A 114 8.12 -5.86 21.11
C LEU A 114 7.74 -4.45 20.67
N ARG A 115 6.68 -3.86 21.25
CA ARG A 115 6.36 -2.43 21.12
C ARG A 115 5.93 -1.82 22.45
N ARG A 116 6.50 -0.66 22.77
CA ARG A 116 6.14 0.27 23.85
C ARG A 116 5.85 1.64 23.26
N GLN A 117 4.74 2.27 23.61
CA GLN A 117 4.31 3.55 23.05
C GLN A 117 3.37 4.37 23.97
N ASP A 118 2.62 3.74 24.89
CA ASP A 118 1.55 4.41 25.64
C ASP A 118 1.29 3.87 27.06
N GLY A 119 1.89 2.73 27.43
CA GLY A 119 1.69 2.08 28.73
C GLY A 119 0.33 1.38 28.88
N SER A 120 -0.37 1.08 27.78
CA SER A 120 -1.65 0.36 27.79
C SER A 120 -1.52 -1.10 28.24
N VAL A 121 -0.32 -1.67 28.19
CA VAL A 121 -0.06 -3.06 28.59
C VAL A 121 0.94 -3.12 29.72
N ASP A 122 0.61 -3.88 30.77
CA ASP A 122 1.53 -4.19 31.86
C ASP A 122 2.57 -5.23 31.42
N PHE A 123 3.85 -4.95 31.66
CA PHE A 123 4.99 -5.81 31.33
C PHE A 123 5.60 -6.50 32.58
N ASP A 124 5.05 -6.27 33.78
CA ASP A 124 5.44 -6.98 35.02
C ASP A 124 4.83 -8.40 35.06
N ARG A 125 5.27 -9.23 34.11
CA ARG A 125 4.67 -10.52 33.76
C ARG A 125 5.50 -11.72 34.23
N THR A 126 4.82 -12.86 34.34
CA THR A 126 5.42 -14.15 34.70
C THR A 126 6.21 -14.78 33.56
N TRP A 127 7.02 -15.81 33.87
CA TRP A 127 7.73 -16.63 32.88
C TRP A 127 6.79 -17.17 31.81
N GLN A 128 5.67 -17.73 32.24
CA GLN A 128 4.70 -18.35 31.34
C GLN A 128 4.06 -17.32 30.38
N GLU A 129 3.78 -16.11 30.87
CA GLU A 129 3.26 -15.02 30.03
C GLU A 129 4.32 -14.52 29.04
N PHE A 130 5.58 -14.33 29.46
CA PHE A 130 6.66 -13.97 28.53
C PHE A 130 6.96 -15.06 27.51
N LYS A 131 6.81 -16.34 27.89
CA LYS A 131 6.93 -17.47 26.98
C LYS A 131 5.88 -17.41 25.87
N GLN A 132 4.60 -17.23 26.24
CA GLN A 132 3.47 -17.25 25.30
C GLN A 132 3.32 -15.94 24.51
N GLY A 133 3.72 -14.81 25.08
CA GLY A 133 3.44 -13.49 24.57
C GLY A 133 2.16 -12.89 25.16
N PHE A 134 2.03 -11.57 25.06
CA PHE A 134 0.91 -10.80 25.61
C PHE A 134 0.78 -9.45 24.91
N GLY A 135 -0.40 -8.81 25.06
CA GLY A 135 -0.73 -7.53 24.41
C GLY A 135 -1.35 -7.71 23.03
N ASP A 136 -1.40 -6.62 22.26
CA ASP A 136 -2.01 -6.56 20.92
C ASP A 136 -1.02 -5.98 19.91
N ALA A 137 -0.84 -6.64 18.76
CA ALA A 137 0.08 -6.21 17.71
C ALA A 137 -0.30 -4.85 17.08
N SER A 138 -1.54 -4.39 17.25
CA SER A 138 -2.00 -3.04 16.90
C SER A 138 -1.64 -1.96 17.93
N GLY A 139 -1.17 -2.35 19.12
CA GLY A 139 -0.75 -1.47 20.22
C GLY A 139 0.57 -1.92 20.84
N GLU A 140 0.65 -1.92 22.18
CA GLU A 140 1.77 -2.49 22.92
C GLU A 140 1.65 -4.00 23.05
N PHE A 141 2.76 -4.71 22.85
CA PHE A 141 2.80 -6.16 22.98
C PHE A 141 4.22 -6.69 23.11
N PHE A 142 4.30 -7.96 23.50
CA PHE A 142 5.47 -8.81 23.40
C PHE A 142 5.07 -10.11 22.70
N ILE A 143 5.75 -10.49 21.63
CA ILE A 143 5.33 -11.59 20.75
C ILE A 143 5.43 -12.99 21.40
N GLY A 144 6.21 -13.11 22.48
CA GLY A 144 6.46 -14.38 23.18
C GLY A 144 7.82 -14.99 22.85
N LEU A 145 8.51 -15.51 23.87
CA LEU A 145 9.86 -16.09 23.72
C LEU A 145 9.87 -17.35 22.83
N ASP A 146 8.80 -18.15 22.86
CA ASP A 146 8.68 -19.31 21.95
C ASP A 146 8.67 -18.86 20.47
N ASN A 147 8.03 -17.73 20.18
CA ASN A 147 7.97 -17.19 18.82
C ASN A 147 9.30 -16.55 18.42
N ILE A 148 9.97 -15.83 19.33
CA ILE A 148 11.30 -15.26 19.07
C ILE A 148 12.33 -16.37 18.82
N HIS A 149 12.31 -17.45 19.61
CA HIS A 149 13.19 -18.59 19.40
C HIS A 149 12.97 -19.21 18.01
N LYS A 150 11.72 -19.53 17.65
CA LYS A 150 11.38 -20.08 16.33
C LYS A 150 11.83 -19.17 15.18
N LEU A 151 11.57 -17.88 15.31
CA LEU A 151 11.91 -16.87 14.29
C LEU A 151 13.42 -16.72 14.10
N THR A 152 14.19 -16.71 15.18
CA THR A 152 15.64 -16.52 15.13
C THR A 152 16.43 -17.79 14.80
N ASN A 153 15.77 -18.95 14.76
CA ASN A 153 16.37 -20.23 14.38
C ASN A 153 15.86 -20.78 13.03
N SER A 154 14.98 -20.05 12.33
CA SER A 154 14.55 -20.41 10.97
C SER A 154 15.54 -19.97 9.88
N GLY A 155 16.44 -19.05 10.21
CA GLY A 155 17.50 -18.54 9.33
C GLY A 155 18.28 -17.41 9.98
N PRO A 156 19.31 -16.87 9.30
CA PRO A 156 20.06 -15.72 9.81
C PRO A 156 19.15 -14.49 9.95
N CYS A 157 19.15 -13.88 11.14
CA CYS A 157 18.27 -12.75 11.47
C CYS A 157 19.06 -11.51 11.88
N GLU A 158 18.58 -10.34 11.47
CA GLU A 158 18.98 -9.05 12.04
C GLU A 158 17.95 -8.59 13.06
N LEU A 159 18.38 -7.78 14.03
CA LEU A 159 17.50 -7.10 14.96
C LEU A 159 17.69 -5.59 14.80
N LEU A 160 16.59 -4.88 14.61
CA LEU A 160 16.51 -3.44 14.65
C LEU A 160 15.72 -3.02 15.90
N ILE A 161 16.28 -2.08 16.67
CA ILE A 161 15.62 -1.47 17.80
C ILE A 161 15.48 0.02 17.51
N VAL A 162 14.25 0.54 17.51
CA VAL A 162 13.95 1.95 17.31
C VAL A 162 13.45 2.55 18.62
N LEU A 163 14.01 3.70 19.00
CA LEU A 163 13.76 4.37 20.28
C LEU A 163 13.36 5.83 20.04
N GLU A 164 12.42 6.35 20.82
CA GLU A 164 12.04 7.77 20.82
C GLU A 164 12.01 8.32 22.25
N ALA A 165 12.61 9.49 22.44
CA ALA A 165 12.53 10.24 23.69
C ALA A 165 11.34 11.23 23.67
N TRP A 166 11.05 11.85 24.82
CA TRP A 166 9.91 12.77 24.97
C TRP A 166 10.06 14.11 24.25
N ASP A 167 11.29 14.48 23.88
CA ASP A 167 11.62 15.60 22.99
C ASP A 167 11.55 15.23 21.49
N ASN A 168 11.04 14.03 21.18
CA ASN A 168 10.92 13.45 19.84
C ASN A 168 12.27 13.16 19.15
N GLU A 169 13.41 13.18 19.88
CA GLU A 169 14.65 12.63 19.34
C GLU A 169 14.48 11.12 19.12
N ARG A 170 14.80 10.64 17.91
CA ARG A 170 14.77 9.21 17.56
C ARG A 170 16.18 8.68 17.37
N ARG A 171 16.43 7.48 17.90
CA ARG A 171 17.68 6.73 17.71
C ARG A 171 17.38 5.28 17.40
N TYR A 172 18.38 4.59 16.85
CA TYR A 172 18.26 3.16 16.59
C TYR A 172 19.53 2.40 16.97
N ALA A 173 19.36 1.12 17.30
CA ALA A 173 20.42 0.12 17.42
C ALA A 173 20.12 -1.03 16.48
N LYS A 174 21.08 -1.40 15.64
CA LYS A 174 20.97 -2.50 14.68
C LYS A 174 22.05 -3.54 14.96
N TYR A 175 21.63 -4.79 14.95
CA TYR A 175 22.43 -5.97 15.24
C TYR A 175 22.29 -6.95 14.09
N ASN A 176 23.41 -7.41 13.52
CA ASN A 176 23.38 -8.19 12.27
C ASN A 176 23.26 -9.71 12.44
N ASN A 177 23.19 -10.22 13.68
CA ASN A 177 22.98 -11.64 13.98
C ASN A 177 22.27 -11.86 15.32
N PHE A 178 20.94 -11.88 15.32
CA PHE A 178 20.11 -12.07 16.53
C PHE A 178 19.65 -13.52 16.67
N VAL A 179 20.11 -14.21 17.72
CA VAL A 179 19.81 -15.62 17.99
C VAL A 179 19.43 -15.83 19.45
N VAL A 180 18.27 -16.43 19.68
CA VAL A 180 17.73 -16.76 21.00
C VAL A 180 17.59 -18.27 21.15
N GLY A 181 18.07 -18.80 22.27
CA GLY A 181 18.06 -20.23 22.59
C GLY A 181 16.66 -20.76 22.88
N SER A 182 16.57 -22.08 23.07
CA SER A 182 15.31 -22.72 23.41
C SER A 182 14.91 -22.49 24.88
N GLU A 183 13.69 -22.87 25.26
CA GLU A 183 13.28 -22.85 26.67
C GLU A 183 14.20 -23.70 27.57
N ARG A 184 14.73 -24.82 27.06
CA ARG A 184 15.69 -25.67 27.79
C ARG A 184 16.98 -24.95 28.16
N GLU A 185 17.29 -23.89 27.41
CA GLU A 185 18.42 -23.00 27.63
C GLU A 185 18.00 -21.69 28.32
N TYR A 186 16.77 -21.62 28.83
CA TYR A 186 16.16 -20.43 29.41
C TYR A 186 16.18 -19.24 28.46
N TYR A 187 15.94 -19.50 27.17
CA TYR A 187 15.96 -18.52 26.08
C TYR A 187 17.23 -17.67 26.05
N LYS A 188 18.39 -18.28 26.30
CA LYS A 188 19.70 -17.59 26.29
C LYS A 188 19.88 -16.72 25.04
N LEU A 189 20.33 -15.48 25.21
CA LEU A 189 20.71 -14.61 24.09
C LEU A 189 22.07 -15.07 23.55
N HIS A 190 22.10 -15.88 22.50
CA HIS A 190 23.35 -16.45 21.98
C HIS A 190 24.22 -15.43 21.26
N SER A 191 23.60 -14.58 20.44
CA SER A 191 24.32 -13.62 19.61
C SER A 191 23.46 -12.41 19.30
N LEU A 192 24.14 -11.27 19.16
CA LEU A 192 23.66 -10.06 18.46
C LEU A 192 24.53 -9.71 17.23
N GLY A 193 25.69 -10.35 17.06
CA GLY A 193 26.62 -10.02 15.98
C GLY A 193 27.23 -8.63 16.13
N GLN A 194 27.45 -7.94 15.02
CA GLN A 194 28.00 -6.59 15.00
C GLN A 194 26.90 -5.55 15.18
N TYR A 195 27.16 -4.61 16.09
CA TYR A 195 26.35 -3.42 16.30
C TYR A 195 26.61 -2.34 15.25
N SER A 196 25.56 -1.62 14.87
CA SER A 196 25.59 -0.34 14.18
C SER A 196 24.39 0.51 14.60
N GLY A 197 24.54 1.82 14.68
CA GLY A 197 23.41 2.71 15.00
C GLY A 197 23.81 3.92 15.83
N THR A 198 22.81 4.72 16.18
CA THR A 198 22.99 6.00 16.88
C THR A 198 22.63 5.92 18.37
N ALA A 199 21.93 4.87 18.82
CA ALA A 199 21.45 4.75 20.20
C ALA A 199 22.55 4.45 21.24
N GLY A 200 23.71 3.99 20.80
CA GLY A 200 24.74 3.40 21.66
C GLY A 200 24.47 1.91 21.90
N ASP A 201 25.52 1.12 22.11
CA ASP A 201 25.41 -0.35 22.20
C ASP A 201 25.21 -0.85 23.63
N ASP A 202 23.98 -0.73 24.14
CA ASP A 202 23.65 -1.22 25.48
C ASP A 202 23.25 -2.69 25.50
N PHE A 203 22.71 -3.24 24.40
CA PHE A 203 22.17 -4.60 24.40
C PHE A 203 23.23 -5.68 24.23
N SER A 204 24.39 -5.38 23.63
CA SER A 204 25.54 -6.31 23.58
C SER A 204 26.01 -6.76 24.98
N TYR A 205 25.77 -5.93 26.01
CA TYR A 205 26.08 -6.28 27.40
C TYR A 205 25.30 -7.52 27.89
N ASN A 206 24.16 -7.81 27.29
CA ASN A 206 23.27 -8.91 27.68
C ASN A 206 23.55 -10.22 26.91
N VAL A 207 24.50 -10.23 25.97
CA VAL A 207 24.86 -11.43 25.22
C VAL A 207 25.40 -12.50 26.17
N GLY A 208 24.97 -13.75 25.95
CA GLY A 208 25.30 -14.90 26.76
C GLY A 208 24.43 -15.07 28.01
N GLN A 209 23.51 -14.14 28.30
CA GLN A 209 22.64 -14.24 29.47
C GLN A 209 21.36 -15.01 29.17
N LYS A 210 20.79 -15.60 30.22
CA LYS A 210 19.48 -16.24 30.22
C LYS A 210 18.40 -15.19 30.45
N PHE A 211 17.17 -15.49 30.03
CA PHE A 211 16.05 -14.61 30.31
C PHE A 211 15.61 -14.77 31.77
N THR A 212 15.30 -13.65 32.43
CA THR A 212 14.89 -13.60 33.85
C THR A 212 13.56 -12.87 33.96
N THR A 213 12.61 -13.44 34.71
CA THR A 213 11.31 -12.84 35.05
C THR A 213 11.16 -12.71 36.56
N ARG A 214 10.07 -12.06 37.01
CA ARG A 214 9.80 -11.85 38.44
C ARG A 214 9.66 -13.16 39.24
N ASP A 215 9.28 -14.25 38.58
CA ASP A 215 9.00 -15.57 39.15
C ASP A 215 10.05 -16.63 38.76
N LEU A 216 11.03 -16.30 37.89
CA LEU A 216 12.13 -17.19 37.54
C LEU A 216 13.44 -16.41 37.42
N ASP A 217 14.31 -16.59 38.42
CA ASP A 217 15.62 -15.94 38.50
C ASP A 217 16.69 -16.74 37.76
N ASN A 218 17.21 -16.18 36.67
CA ASN A 218 18.32 -16.75 35.88
C ASN A 218 19.47 -15.74 35.70
N ASP A 219 19.47 -14.64 36.44
CA ASP A 219 20.48 -13.59 36.29
C ASP A 219 21.74 -13.90 37.10
N LEU A 220 22.74 -13.01 37.02
CA LEU A 220 24.05 -13.21 37.64
C LEU A 220 24.19 -12.52 38.99
N LEU A 221 23.15 -11.83 39.49
CA LEU A 221 23.22 -11.09 40.73
C LEU A 221 22.98 -12.02 41.94
N PRO A 222 23.95 -12.19 42.86
CA PRO A 222 23.75 -13.07 43.99
C PRO A 222 22.67 -12.54 44.94
N ASN A 223 21.78 -13.44 45.39
CA ASN A 223 20.74 -13.18 46.41
C ASN A 223 19.74 -12.07 46.04
N ALA A 224 19.61 -11.70 44.76
CA ALA A 224 18.63 -10.72 44.32
C ALA A 224 18.24 -10.95 42.85
N ASN A 225 16.95 -10.84 42.55
CA ASN A 225 16.43 -10.96 41.20
C ASN A 225 16.31 -9.57 40.55
N CYS A 226 17.04 -9.36 39.46
CA CYS A 226 17.04 -8.11 38.69
C CYS A 226 15.66 -7.76 38.12
N ALA A 227 14.90 -8.75 37.65
CA ALA A 227 13.56 -8.51 37.12
C ALA A 227 12.57 -8.06 38.21
N VAL A 228 12.75 -8.52 39.46
CA VAL A 228 11.97 -8.01 40.61
C VAL A 228 12.42 -6.59 40.97
N ARG A 229 13.74 -6.35 41.06
CA ARG A 229 14.29 -5.05 41.47
C ARG A 229 13.98 -3.92 40.48
N TYR A 230 13.99 -4.23 39.18
CA TYR A 230 13.83 -3.27 38.10
C TYR A 230 12.51 -3.41 37.33
N ARG A 231 11.64 -4.32 37.79
CA ARG A 231 10.27 -4.52 37.31
C ARG A 231 10.16 -4.70 35.79
N GLY A 232 11.12 -5.38 35.20
CA GLY A 232 11.14 -5.68 33.77
C GLY A 232 11.88 -6.98 33.55
N ALA A 233 11.27 -7.90 32.81
CA ALA A 233 11.95 -9.13 32.43
C ALA A 233 12.93 -8.88 31.29
N TRP A 234 14.12 -9.47 31.36
CA TRP A 234 15.14 -9.27 30.33
C TRP A 234 16.20 -10.37 30.39
N TRP A 235 17.13 -10.34 29.43
CA TRP A 235 18.38 -11.09 29.48
C TRP A 235 19.36 -10.47 30.49
N HIS A 236 18.99 -10.43 31.77
CA HIS A 236 19.73 -9.71 32.81
C HIS A 236 21.12 -10.28 33.08
N THR A 237 22.09 -9.39 33.31
CA THR A 237 23.39 -9.72 33.90
C THR A 237 23.33 -9.45 35.41
N ALA A 238 23.93 -8.37 35.90
CA ALA A 238 23.87 -7.86 37.27
C ALA A 238 23.83 -6.32 37.27
N CYS A 239 22.82 -5.64 36.69
CA CYS A 239 21.57 -6.19 36.16
C CYS A 239 21.32 -5.88 34.69
N TYR A 240 21.52 -4.65 34.23
CA TYR A 240 21.20 -4.26 32.86
C TYR A 240 21.95 -2.99 32.44
N LYS A 241 22.01 -2.77 31.12
CA LYS A 241 22.26 -1.45 30.50
C LYS A 241 21.03 -0.92 29.77
N CYS A 242 20.17 -1.79 29.25
CA CYS A 242 18.85 -1.45 28.71
C CYS A 242 17.74 -2.25 29.43
N ASN A 243 16.54 -1.67 29.54
CA ASN A 243 15.37 -2.32 30.12
C ASN A 243 14.12 -1.91 29.34
N LEU A 244 13.90 -2.49 28.17
CA LEU A 244 12.76 -2.13 27.30
C LEU A 244 11.43 -2.71 27.79
N ASN A 245 11.48 -3.72 28.67
CA ASN A 245 10.32 -4.34 29.31
C ASN A 245 9.99 -3.71 30.67
N GLY A 246 10.68 -2.63 31.08
CA GLY A 246 10.39 -1.95 32.32
C GLY A 246 9.02 -1.26 32.34
N PRO A 247 8.59 -0.74 33.50
CA PRO A 247 7.36 0.03 33.64
C PRO A 247 7.34 1.24 32.68
N TYR A 248 6.20 1.46 32.01
CA TYR A 248 6.05 2.61 31.14
C TYR A 248 5.76 3.87 31.98
N LYS A 249 6.69 4.81 32.00
CA LYS A 249 6.56 6.08 32.73
C LYS A 249 6.77 7.25 31.80
N LYS A 250 6.16 8.41 32.12
CA LYS A 250 6.32 9.62 31.32
C LYS A 250 7.48 10.44 31.83
N GLY A 251 8.48 10.67 30.97
CA GLY A 251 9.62 11.53 31.24
C GLY A 251 10.52 11.03 32.39
N ARG A 252 11.00 11.99 33.19
CA ARG A 252 11.93 11.76 34.28
C ARG A 252 11.23 11.16 35.49
N VAL A 253 11.86 10.18 36.14
CA VAL A 253 11.37 9.52 37.35
C VAL A 253 12.19 9.93 38.59
N PRO A 254 11.61 9.86 39.79
CA PRO A 254 12.34 10.11 41.04
C PRO A 254 13.39 9.03 41.32
N ASP A 255 14.36 9.34 42.18
CA ASP A 255 15.51 8.45 42.44
C ASP A 255 15.11 7.08 43.02
N ILE A 256 14.04 7.02 43.79
CA ILE A 256 13.49 5.77 44.34
C ILE A 256 13.04 4.77 43.27
N GLU A 257 12.83 5.24 42.03
CA GLU A 257 12.37 4.43 40.90
C GLU A 257 13.43 4.30 39.80
N LEU A 258 14.69 4.65 40.10
CA LEU A 258 15.83 4.55 39.20
C LEU A 258 15.89 3.18 38.53
N GLY A 259 15.85 3.18 37.20
CA GLY A 259 15.92 1.93 36.42
C GLY A 259 14.63 1.13 36.28
N GLN A 260 13.59 1.46 37.04
CA GLN A 260 12.25 0.88 36.91
C GLN A 260 11.44 1.62 35.84
N ILE A 261 12.00 1.66 34.62
CA ILE A 261 11.49 2.40 33.47
C ILE A 261 11.86 1.72 32.16
N VAL A 262 11.13 2.06 31.08
CA VAL A 262 11.56 1.76 29.69
C VAL A 262 12.80 2.60 29.38
N GLN A 263 14.00 2.00 29.42
CA GLN A 263 15.24 2.79 29.31
C GLN A 263 16.34 2.15 28.45
N TRP A 264 17.17 3.04 27.92
CA TRP A 264 18.40 2.76 27.18
C TRP A 264 19.46 3.74 27.68
N HIS A 265 20.41 3.23 28.48
CA HIS A 265 21.36 4.03 29.25
C HIS A 265 22.18 4.99 28.39
N ALA A 266 22.73 4.54 27.27
CA ALA A 266 23.53 5.36 26.36
C ALA A 266 22.73 6.49 25.67
N PHE A 267 21.40 6.43 25.68
CA PHE A 267 20.54 7.43 25.04
C PHE A 267 20.00 8.48 26.03
N ARG A 268 19.41 8.03 27.15
CA ARG A 268 18.76 8.92 28.14
C ARG A 268 19.08 8.57 29.60
N GLY A 269 20.06 7.71 29.83
CA GLY A 269 20.41 7.23 31.17
C GLY A 269 19.30 6.38 31.80
N ASN A 270 19.34 6.25 33.12
CA ASN A 270 18.44 5.40 33.91
C ASN A 270 17.39 6.20 34.72
N GLN A 271 17.29 7.51 34.48
CA GLN A 271 16.35 8.43 35.15
C GLN A 271 15.20 8.89 34.24
N THR A 272 15.27 8.66 32.93
CA THR A 272 14.27 9.15 31.98
C THR A 272 13.74 7.99 31.16
N SER A 273 12.44 7.72 31.30
CA SER A 273 11.77 6.69 30.52
C SER A 273 11.59 7.15 29.08
N LEU A 274 11.77 6.24 28.13
CA LEU A 274 11.54 6.48 26.71
C LEU A 274 10.04 6.57 26.41
N LYS A 275 9.71 7.35 25.38
CA LYS A 275 8.34 7.53 24.88
C LYS A 275 7.93 6.36 23.98
N PHE A 276 8.87 5.86 23.17
CA PHE A 276 8.64 4.74 22.27
C PHE A 276 9.85 3.79 22.26
N ALA A 277 9.57 2.50 22.17
CA ALA A 277 10.56 1.48 21.88
C ALA A 277 9.93 0.36 21.03
N GLU A 278 10.56 -0.02 19.94
CA GLU A 278 10.14 -1.14 19.10
C GLU A 278 11.33 -2.01 18.74
N MET A 279 11.16 -3.34 18.83
CA MET A 279 12.14 -4.31 18.37
C MET A 279 11.57 -5.07 17.17
N THR A 280 12.31 -5.09 16.07
CA THR A 280 11.92 -5.72 14.81
C THR A 280 13.01 -6.68 14.38
N VAL A 281 12.62 -7.94 14.15
CA VAL A 281 13.51 -8.98 13.63
C VAL A 281 13.32 -9.08 12.13
N ARG A 282 14.44 -9.13 11.39
CA ARG A 282 14.42 -9.27 9.95
C ARG A 282 15.18 -10.50 9.49
N LEU A 283 14.52 -11.41 8.76
CA LEU A 283 15.16 -12.55 8.11
C LEU A 283 16.05 -12.06 6.95
N LYS A 284 17.25 -12.63 6.82
CA LYS A 284 18.19 -12.35 5.71
C LYS A 284 17.93 -13.22 4.49
#